data_AF-A0A077NXP5-F1
#
_entry.id   AF-A0A077NXP5-F1
#
_cell.length_a   1.000
_cell.length_b   1.000
_cell.length_c   1.000
_cell.angle_alpha   90.00
_cell.angle_beta   90.00
_cell.angle_gamma   90.00
#
_symmetry.space_group_name_H-M   'P 1'
#
loop_
_entity.id
_entity.type
_entity.pdbx_description
1 polymer ?
#
loop_
_entity_poly.entity_id
_entity_poly.type
_entity_poly.pdbx_seq_one_letter_code
_entity_poly.pdbx_strand_id
1 'polypeptide(L)'
;MSIQDRNSSVVAPTIEDVNRVIEEVTSLMDERFAKLDADGKYIQDIRLGSVESASVWKAYGFSDFPPYVITGVINYNADKYIDSVYRRPLQKLVNGVWYNIGFI
;
A
#
# COMPACT_ATOMS: atom_id res chain seq x y z
N MET A 1 -59.84 -37.61 -1.25
CA MET A 1 -58.45 -37.37 -1.67
C MET A 1 -58.02 -36.08 -0.97
N SER A 2 -57.30 -36.19 0.15
CA SER A 2 -56.88 -35.03 0.95
C SER A 2 -55.47 -34.64 0.53
N ILE A 3 -55.30 -33.42 0.04
CA ILE A 3 -53.98 -32.86 -0.26
C ILE A 3 -53.37 -32.54 1.11
N GLN A 4 -52.40 -33.33 1.56
CA GLN A 4 -51.56 -32.93 2.68
C GLN A 4 -50.79 -31.68 2.26
N ASP A 5 -51.07 -30.56 2.91
CA ASP A 5 -50.26 -29.36 2.81
C ASP A 5 -48.83 -29.73 3.21
N ARG A 6 -47.93 -29.72 2.23
CA ARG A 6 -46.50 -29.83 2.42
C ARG A 6 -46.00 -28.53 3.04
N ASN A 7 -46.36 -28.27 4.28
CA ASN A 7 -45.62 -27.34 5.13
C ASN A 7 -44.27 -27.99 5.41
N SER A 8 -43.33 -27.89 4.48
CA SER A 8 -41.92 -27.97 4.87
C SER A 8 -41.71 -26.75 5.77
N SER A 9 -41.66 -26.97 7.09
CA SER A 9 -41.39 -25.87 8.01
C SER A 9 -39.99 -25.36 7.71
N VAL A 10 -39.91 -24.29 6.93
CA VAL A 10 -38.68 -23.50 6.81
C VAL A 10 -38.48 -22.90 8.20
N VAL A 11 -37.66 -23.56 9.01
CA VAL A 11 -37.29 -23.05 10.33
C VAL A 11 -36.41 -21.85 10.06
N ALA A 12 -36.87 -20.66 10.48
CA ALA A 12 -36.06 -19.45 10.39
C ALA A 12 -34.78 -19.66 11.23
N PRO A 13 -33.62 -19.18 10.75
CA PRO A 13 -32.38 -19.30 11.51
C PRO A 13 -32.53 -18.63 12.88
N THR A 14 -32.00 -19.28 13.90
CA THR A 14 -31.96 -18.71 15.24
C THR A 14 -30.90 -17.61 15.31
N ILE A 15 -30.93 -16.80 16.37
CA ILE A 15 -29.88 -15.79 16.59
C ILE A 15 -28.49 -16.43 16.75
N GLU A 16 -28.44 -17.66 17.27
CA GLU A 16 -27.20 -18.42 17.44
C GLU A 16 -26.62 -18.86 16.09
N ASP A 17 -27.48 -19.28 15.16
CA ASP A 17 -27.07 -19.61 13.79
C ASP A 17 -26.47 -18.39 13.09
N VAL A 18 -27.08 -17.20 13.26
CA VAL A 18 -26.58 -15.94 12.68
C VAL A 18 -25.23 -15.56 13.29
N ASN A 19 -25.08 -15.65 14.62
CA ASN A 19 -23.83 -15.31 15.30
C ASN A 19 -22.69 -16.25 14.86
N ARG A 20 -22.96 -17.55 14.73
CA ARG A 20 -21.97 -18.51 14.23
C ARG A 20 -21.47 -18.14 12.83
N VAL A 21 -22.39 -17.75 11.94
CA VAL A 21 -22.01 -17.32 10.57
C VAL A 21 -21.16 -16.04 10.63
N ILE A 22 -21.49 -15.09 11.50
CA ILE A 22 -20.69 -13.87 11.68
C ILE A 22 -19.27 -14.21 12.13
N GLU A 23 -19.12 -15.09 13.11
CA GLU A 23 -17.81 -15.54 13.61
C GLU A 23 -17.00 -16.25 12.52
N GLU A 24 -17.62 -17.16 11.78
CA GLU A 24 -16.98 -17.88 10.67
C GLU A 24 -16.51 -16.91 9.59
N VAL A 25 -17.37 -16.00 9.15
CA VAL A 25 -17.05 -15.01 8.12
C VAL A 25 -15.94 -14.08 8.60
N THR A 26 -15.95 -13.68 9.87
CA THR A 26 -14.90 -12.84 10.45
C THR A 26 -13.55 -13.58 10.44
N SER A 27 -13.52 -14.83 10.88
CA SER A 27 -12.31 -15.67 10.86
C SER A 27 -11.77 -15.87 9.44
N LEU A 28 -12.65 -16.10 8.46
CA LEU A 28 -12.25 -16.27 7.06
C LEU A 28 -11.67 -14.97 6.48
N MET A 29 -12.20 -13.81 6.87
CA MET A 29 -11.63 -12.53 6.48
C MET A 29 -10.24 -12.33 7.08
N ASP A 30 -10.06 -12.60 8.37
CA ASP A 30 -8.77 -12.48 9.05
C ASP A 30 -7.71 -13.40 8.41
N GLU A 31 -8.06 -14.66 8.15
CA GLU A 31 -7.17 -15.59 7.43
C GLU A 31 -6.84 -15.11 6.03
N ARG A 32 -7.83 -14.54 5.32
CA ARG A 32 -7.63 -14.03 3.98
C ARG A 32 -6.69 -12.82 3.97
N PHE A 33 -6.83 -11.89 4.91
CA PHE A 33 -5.96 -10.73 5.04
C PHE A 33 -4.54 -11.15 5.44
N ALA A 34 -4.40 -12.06 6.40
CA ALA A 34 -3.10 -12.59 6.80
C ALA A 34 -2.38 -13.29 5.63
N LYS A 35 -3.12 -14.09 4.84
CA LYS A 35 -2.58 -14.73 3.64
C LYS A 35 -2.18 -13.72 2.57
N LEU A 36 -3.00 -12.69 2.38
CA LEU A 36 -2.72 -11.60 1.47
C LEU A 36 -1.38 -10.94 1.84
N ASP A 37 -1.16 -10.62 3.12
CA ASP A 37 0.08 -9.96 3.57
C ASP A 37 1.30 -10.86 3.35
N ALA A 38 1.18 -12.15 3.69
CA ALA A 38 2.24 -13.14 3.56
C ALA A 38 2.61 -13.46 2.11
N ASP A 39 1.64 -13.45 1.19
CA ASP A 39 1.83 -13.77 -0.22
C ASP A 39 2.73 -12.73 -0.95
N GLY A 40 2.86 -11.51 -0.41
CA GLY A 40 3.69 -10.45 -1.01
C GLY A 40 3.24 -10.02 -2.41
N LYS A 41 1.98 -10.28 -2.77
CA LYS A 41 1.43 -10.06 -4.13
C LYS A 41 0.93 -8.64 -4.37
N TYR A 42 0.87 -7.80 -3.35
CA TYR A 42 0.45 -6.41 -3.46
C TYR A 42 1.38 -5.48 -2.69
N ILE A 43 1.25 -4.20 -3.01
CA ILE A 43 1.90 -3.11 -2.30
C ILE A 43 1.02 -2.76 -1.10
N GLN A 44 1.59 -2.86 0.09
CA GLN A 44 0.93 -2.48 1.34
C GLN A 44 0.98 -0.97 1.57
N ASP A 45 2.06 -0.31 1.12
CA ASP A 45 2.26 1.14 1.29
C ASP A 45 3.33 1.68 0.32
N ILE A 46 3.38 3.00 0.14
CA ILE A 46 4.35 3.74 -0.66
C ILE A 46 4.86 4.94 0.15
N ARG A 47 6.19 5.17 0.11
CA ARG A 47 6.78 6.36 0.74
C ARG A 47 7.96 6.92 -0.04
N LEU A 48 8.31 8.17 0.29
CA LEU A 48 9.62 8.74 0.00
C LEU A 48 10.56 8.47 1.18
N GLY A 49 11.73 7.90 0.92
CA GLY A 49 12.74 7.67 1.95
C GLY A 49 13.48 8.94 2.38
N SER A 50 14.65 8.74 2.98
CA SER A 50 15.53 9.82 3.42
C SER A 50 15.96 10.73 2.26
N VAL A 51 16.12 12.01 2.56
CA VAL A 51 16.56 13.00 1.58
C VAL A 51 18.06 12.92 1.34
N GLU A 52 18.44 13.00 0.08
CA GLU A 52 19.79 13.32 -0.40
C GLU A 52 19.77 14.69 -1.06
N SER A 53 20.88 15.41 -1.00
CA SER A 53 21.02 16.71 -1.63
C SER A 53 22.41 16.94 -2.16
N ALA A 54 22.52 17.72 -3.23
CA ALA A 54 23.78 18.22 -3.74
C ALA A 54 23.69 19.73 -3.98
N SER A 55 24.78 20.43 -3.71
CA SER A 55 24.99 21.79 -4.22
C SER A 55 25.35 21.71 -5.70
N VAL A 56 24.61 22.45 -6.52
CA VAL A 56 24.71 22.44 -7.99
C VAL A 56 25.08 23.82 -8.56
N TRP A 57 25.33 24.80 -7.70
CA TRP A 57 25.73 26.14 -8.13
C TRP A 57 27.03 26.09 -8.93
N LYS A 58 26.92 26.32 -10.25
CA LYS A 58 28.03 26.22 -11.21
C LYS A 58 28.77 24.87 -11.18
N ALA A 59 28.11 23.81 -10.71
CA ALA A 59 28.66 22.46 -10.67
C ALA A 59 28.03 21.57 -11.75
N TYR A 60 28.44 20.31 -11.80
CA TYR A 60 27.69 19.31 -12.54
C TYR A 60 26.29 19.16 -11.93
N GLY A 61 25.28 18.99 -12.78
CA GLY A 61 23.89 18.82 -12.34
C GLY A 61 23.72 17.58 -11.46
N PHE A 62 22.58 17.52 -10.77
CA PHE A 62 22.22 16.40 -9.90
C PHE A 62 20.93 15.75 -10.42
N SER A 63 21.09 14.65 -11.15
CA SER A 63 19.97 13.92 -11.75
C SER A 63 19.33 12.94 -10.77
N ASP A 64 18.06 12.64 -11.03
CA ASP A 64 17.46 11.42 -10.53
C ASP A 64 18.03 10.19 -11.27
N PHE A 65 18.12 9.08 -10.55
CA PHE A 65 18.41 7.76 -11.09
C PHE A 65 17.74 6.73 -10.17
N PRO A 66 17.30 5.56 -10.68
CA PRO A 66 16.68 4.52 -9.86
C PRO A 66 17.48 4.27 -8.57
N PRO A 67 16.90 4.42 -7.36
CA PRO A 67 15.46 4.55 -7.05
C PRO A 67 14.97 5.99 -6.73
N TYR A 68 15.78 7.00 -7.00
CA TYR A 68 15.54 8.37 -6.57
C TYR A 68 14.60 9.14 -7.51
N VAL A 69 13.87 10.09 -6.93
CA VAL A 69 13.13 11.14 -7.63
C VAL A 69 13.55 12.50 -7.07
N ILE A 70 13.64 13.53 -7.91
CA ILE A 70 13.89 14.91 -7.46
C ILE A 70 12.67 15.40 -6.68
N THR A 71 12.89 15.88 -5.45
CA THR A 71 11.85 16.38 -4.55
C THR A 71 11.99 17.86 -4.21
N GLY A 72 13.05 18.51 -4.69
CA GLY A 72 13.24 19.94 -4.49
C GLY A 72 14.38 20.49 -5.34
N VAL A 73 14.18 21.70 -5.84
CA VAL A 73 15.21 22.52 -6.50
C VAL A 73 15.12 23.89 -5.84
N ILE A 74 16.23 24.34 -5.25
CA ILE A 74 16.28 25.58 -4.47
C ILE A 74 17.27 26.53 -5.12
N ASN A 75 16.82 27.77 -5.27
CA ASN A 75 17.66 28.95 -5.41
C ASN A 75 17.39 29.82 -4.17
N TYR A 76 18.38 30.01 -3.31
CA TYR A 76 18.19 30.73 -2.05
C TYR A 76 18.41 32.25 -2.18
N ASN A 77 19.08 32.71 -3.23
CA ASN A 77 19.43 34.11 -3.44
C ASN A 77 18.59 34.81 -4.53
N ALA A 78 17.61 34.09 -5.11
CA ALA A 78 16.74 34.49 -6.20
C ALA A 78 17.47 35.00 -7.46
N ASP A 79 18.69 34.52 -7.72
CA ASP A 79 19.41 34.83 -8.96
C ASP A 79 18.97 33.91 -10.14
N LYS A 80 19.78 33.81 -11.20
CA LYS A 80 19.46 32.99 -12.38
C LYS A 80 19.96 31.54 -12.31
N TYR A 81 20.65 31.16 -11.24
CA TYR A 81 21.28 29.86 -11.07
C TYR A 81 20.58 29.04 -9.99
N ILE A 82 20.56 27.74 -10.14
CA ILE A 82 20.10 26.84 -9.07
C ILE A 82 21.25 26.61 -8.10
N ASP A 83 20.93 26.51 -6.81
CA ASP A 83 21.93 26.33 -5.76
C ASP A 83 22.00 24.89 -5.28
N SER A 84 20.84 24.29 -5.01
CA SER A 84 20.74 22.95 -4.44
C SER A 84 19.61 22.15 -5.07
N VAL A 85 19.85 20.86 -5.25
CA VAL A 85 18.84 19.89 -5.69
C VAL A 85 18.72 18.81 -4.62
N TYR A 86 17.49 18.40 -4.32
CA TYR A 86 17.13 17.40 -3.32
C TYR A 86 16.41 16.25 -3.99
N ARG A 87 16.69 15.02 -3.56
CA ARG A 87 16.03 13.82 -4.05
C ARG A 87 15.77 12.83 -2.92
N ARG A 88 14.80 11.94 -3.12
CA ARG A 88 14.46 10.86 -2.17
C ARG A 88 14.25 9.56 -2.93
N PRO A 89 14.62 8.40 -2.37
CA PRO A 89 14.29 7.13 -2.98
C PRO A 89 12.78 6.89 -2.86
N LEU A 90 12.13 6.50 -3.96
CA LEU A 90 10.76 5.99 -3.92
C LEU A 90 10.79 4.54 -3.41
N GLN A 91 9.97 4.24 -2.41
CA GLN A 91 9.95 2.94 -1.76
C GLN A 91 8.53 2.37 -1.70
N LYS A 92 8.42 1.03 -1.79
CA LYS A 92 7.19 0.27 -1.57
C LYS A 92 7.34 -0.68 -0.39
N LEU A 93 6.26 -0.88 0.35
CA LEU A 93 6.14 -1.91 1.36
C LEU A 93 5.50 -3.16 0.73
N VAL A 94 6.18 -4.30 0.83
CA VAL A 94 5.67 -5.61 0.41
C VAL A 94 6.03 -6.62 1.49
N ASN A 95 5.05 -7.35 1.99
CA ASN A 95 5.21 -8.35 3.06
C ASN A 95 6.01 -7.79 4.27
N GLY A 96 5.67 -6.58 4.71
CA GLY A 96 6.32 -5.91 5.85
C GLY A 96 7.74 -5.38 5.60
N VAL A 97 8.28 -5.54 4.39
CA VAL A 97 9.64 -5.10 4.03
C VAL A 97 9.61 -3.92 3.05
N TRP A 98 10.42 -2.90 3.31
CA TRP A 98 10.58 -1.75 2.44
C TRP A 98 11.60 -2.02 1.33
N TYR A 99 11.19 -1.83 0.08
CA TYR A 99 12.02 -1.98 -1.11
C TYR A 99 12.15 -0.67 -1.87
N ASN A 100 13.34 -0.39 -2.37
CA ASN A 100 13.58 0.67 -3.34
C ASN A 100 12.94 0.32 -4.70
N ILE A 101 12.30 1.29 -5.34
CA ILE A 101 11.72 1.12 -6.68
C ILE A 101 12.84 1.21 -7.73
N GLY A 102 13.12 0.10 -8.41
CA GLY A 102 13.94 0.10 -9.62
C GLY A 102 13.14 0.54 -10.85
N PHE A 103 13.86 0.89 -11.92
CA PHE A 103 13.29 0.99 -13.27
C PHE A 103 13.77 -0.22 -14.09
N ILE A 104 12.95 -0.65 -15.05
CA ILE A 104 13.26 -1.72 -16.02
C ILE A 104 13.47 -1.06 -17.38
#